data_AF-A0A7C0YQX9-F1
#
_entry.id   AF-A0A7C0YQX9-F1
#
_cell.length_a   1.000
_cell.length_b   1.000
_cell.length_c   1.000
_cell.angle_alpha   90.00
_cell.angle_beta   90.00
_cell.angle_gamma   90.00
#
_symmetry.space_group_name_H-M   'P 1'
#
loop_
_entity.id
_entity.type
_entity.pdbx_description
1 polymer ?
#
loop_
_entity_poly.entity_id
_entity_poly.type
_entity_poly.pdbx_seq_one_letter_code
_entity_poly.pdbx_strand_id
1 'polypeptide(L)'
;MRWVLPVYNREIRLADAVKVCPHSLERWLADYRKYGESGLKPKSTKPGSHPDETPIRIKERIKELRREKEECALKIKWDLEDEGIKIHKNTVHKIIKAEGLIRKYRTRES
;
A
#
# COMPACT_ATOMS: atom_id res chain seq x y z
N MET A 1 8.27 -14.92 13.47
CA MET A 1 9.41 -14.07 13.86
C MET A 1 10.07 -14.67 15.11
N ARG A 2 10.86 -15.73 14.97
CA ARG A 2 11.29 -16.59 16.11
C ARG A 2 12.54 -16.09 16.86
N TRP A 3 13.19 -15.04 16.36
CA TRP A 3 14.50 -14.55 16.83
C TRP A 3 14.45 -13.29 17.70
N VAL A 4 13.29 -12.62 17.84
CA VAL A 4 13.16 -11.43 18.70
C VAL A 4 13.20 -11.80 20.19
N LEU A 5 12.52 -12.89 20.57
CA LEU A 5 12.45 -13.36 21.96
C LEU A 5 13.81 -13.81 22.52
N PRO A 6 14.63 -14.62 21.81
CA PRO A 6 15.96 -15.02 22.29
C PRO A 6 16.93 -13.84 22.46
N VAL A 7 16.84 -12.84 21.57
CA VAL A 7 17.65 -11.61 21.66
C VAL A 7 17.21 -10.76 22.84
N TYR A 8 15.91 -10.64 23.08
CA TYR A 8 15.36 -9.94 24.25
C TYR A 8 15.79 -10.61 25.56
N ASN A 9 15.77 -11.95 25.60
CA ASN A 9 16.19 -12.76 26.75
C ASN A 9 17.73 -12.84 26.92
N ARG A 10 18.51 -12.16 26.07
CA ARG A 10 19.99 -12.20 26.03
C ARG A 10 20.60 -13.59 25.80
N GLU A 11 19.83 -14.52 25.27
CA GLU A 11 20.25 -15.90 25.00
C GLU A 11 21.12 -15.99 23.73
N ILE A 12 21.01 -15.02 22.82
CA ILE A 12 21.77 -14.96 21.57
C ILE A 12 22.28 -13.53 21.39
N ARG A 13 23.54 -13.37 20.96
CA ARG A 13 24.07 -12.06 20.58
C ARG A 13 23.38 -11.58 19.32
N LEU A 14 23.10 -10.28 19.27
CA LEU A 14 22.37 -9.61 18.20
C LEU A 14 22.88 -9.95 16.79
N ALA A 15 24.20 -10.07 16.66
CA ALA A 15 24.91 -10.37 15.40
C ALA A 15 24.73 -11.82 14.92
N ASP A 16 24.57 -12.78 15.84
CA ASP A 16 24.42 -14.20 15.51
C ASP A 16 22.98 -14.56 15.14
N ALA A 17 22.01 -13.79 15.63
CA ALA A 17 20.59 -14.10 15.50
C ALA A 17 20.04 -13.88 14.08
N VAL A 18 20.64 -13.01 13.25
CA VAL A 18 19.99 -12.64 11.99
C VAL A 18 20.96 -12.18 10.89
N LYS A 19 20.80 -12.73 9.68
CA LYS A 19 21.27 -12.17 8.39
C LYS A 19 20.55 -10.86 8.00
N VAL A 20 20.09 -10.06 8.97
CA VAL A 20 19.32 -8.83 8.75
C VAL A 20 20.13 -7.64 9.24
N CYS A 21 20.00 -6.51 8.55
CA CYS A 21 20.68 -5.27 8.88
C CYS A 21 20.50 -4.88 10.37
N PRO A 22 21.58 -4.53 11.10
CA PRO A 22 21.54 -4.17 12.53
C PRO A 22 20.52 -3.07 12.88
N HIS A 23 20.42 -2.03 12.05
CA HIS A 23 19.51 -0.91 12.28
C HIS A 23 18.04 -1.35 12.31
N SER A 24 17.65 -2.27 11.42
CA SER A 24 16.29 -2.82 11.39
C SER A 24 16.01 -3.57 12.69
N LEU A 25 16.98 -4.29 13.23
CA LEU A 25 16.79 -5.10 14.43
C LEU A 25 16.64 -4.25 15.70
N GLU A 26 17.43 -3.19 15.85
CA GLU A 26 17.32 -2.23 16.96
C GLU A 26 15.94 -1.57 17.00
N ARG A 27 15.41 -1.16 15.84
CA ARG A 27 14.07 -0.60 15.71
C ARG A 27 12.99 -1.58 16.17
N TRP A 28 13.10 -2.85 15.79
CA TRP A 28 12.13 -3.88 16.18
C TRP A 28 12.19 -4.20 17.68
N LEU A 29 13.39 -4.22 18.27
CA LEU A 29 13.56 -4.36 19.73
C LEU A 29 12.97 -3.17 20.49
N ALA A 30 13.16 -1.94 19.99
CA ALA A 30 12.56 -0.75 20.59
C ALA A 30 11.03 -0.77 20.50
N ASP A 31 10.47 -1.15 19.35
CA ASP A 31 9.02 -1.29 19.17
C ASP A 31 8.44 -2.42 20.05
N TYR A 32 9.14 -3.56 20.18
CA TYR A 32 8.74 -4.66 21.06
C TYR A 32 8.76 -4.27 22.54
N ARG A 33 9.77 -3.51 22.98
CA ARG A 33 9.82 -2.98 24.36
C ARG A 33 8.67 -2.02 24.66
N LYS A 34 8.23 -1.24 23.66
CA LYS A 34 7.23 -0.18 23.83
C LYS A 34 5.79 -0.68 23.66
N TYR A 35 5.55 -1.65 22.79
CA TYR A 35 4.21 -2.11 22.42
C TYR A 35 4.03 -3.64 22.50
N GLY A 36 5.03 -4.37 22.99
CA GLY A 36 5.00 -5.84 23.05
C GLY A 36 4.86 -6.48 21.67
N GLU A 37 4.15 -7.61 21.59
CA GLU A 37 3.90 -8.32 20.34
C GLU A 37 3.15 -7.49 19.29
N SER A 38 2.37 -6.48 19.73
CA SER A 38 1.63 -5.60 18.84
C SER A 38 2.54 -4.63 18.07
N GLY A 39 3.73 -4.32 18.59
CA GLY A 39 4.74 -3.48 17.93
C GLY A 39 5.44 -4.16 16.76
N LEU A 40 5.42 -5.49 16.71
CA LEU A 40 6.00 -6.29 15.63
C LEU A 40 5.08 -6.37 14.40
N LYS A 41 3.83 -5.90 14.53
CA LYS A 41 2.93 -5.78 13.38
C LYS A 41 3.42 -4.63 12.50
N PRO A 42 3.67 -4.88 11.21
CA PRO A 42 4.09 -3.83 10.29
C PRO A 42 2.99 -2.76 10.23
N LYS A 43 3.33 -1.54 10.66
CA LYS A 43 2.45 -0.37 10.52
C LYS A 43 2.50 0.10 9.08
N SER A 44 1.34 0.36 8.48
CA SER A 44 1.27 0.97 7.15
C SER A 44 1.92 2.35 7.21
N THR A 45 2.90 2.61 6.35
CA THR A 45 3.49 3.95 6.16
C THR A 45 2.65 4.83 5.24
N LYS A 46 1.52 4.30 4.74
CA LYS A 46 0.62 5.05 3.88
C LYS A 46 -0.06 6.15 4.70
N PRO A 47 -0.10 7.41 4.23
CA PRO A 47 -0.90 8.45 4.86
C PRO A 47 -2.37 8.01 4.89
N GLY A 48 -3.01 8.14 6.05
CA GLY A 48 -4.40 7.72 6.28
C GLY A 48 -5.45 8.64 5.65
N SER A 49 -5.10 9.91 5.42
CA SER A 49 -5.94 10.94 4.79
C SER A 49 -5.03 12.00 4.18
N HIS A 50 -5.47 12.65 3.09
CA HIS A 50 -4.82 13.83 2.51
C HIS A 50 -5.85 14.96 2.39
N PRO A 51 -5.51 16.22 2.68
CA PRO A 51 -6.45 17.34 2.58
C PRO A 51 -6.98 17.54 1.14
N ASP A 52 -6.12 17.43 0.13
CA ASP A 52 -6.50 17.41 -1.29
C ASP A 52 -6.94 16.03 -1.80
N GLU A 53 -7.58 15.22 -0.95
CA GLU A 53 -8.11 13.95 -1.42
C GLU A 53 -9.18 14.19 -2.49
N THR A 54 -9.10 13.44 -3.60
CA THR A 54 -10.04 13.59 -4.72
C THR A 54 -11.47 13.49 -4.21
N PRO A 55 -12.35 14.46 -4.53
CA PRO A 55 -13.73 14.43 -4.10
C PRO A 55 -14.39 13.09 -4.41
N ILE A 56 -15.22 12.61 -3.48
CA ILE A 56 -15.91 11.31 -3.57
C ILE A 56 -16.63 11.15 -4.92
N ARG A 57 -17.29 12.22 -5.37
CA ARG A 57 -17.97 12.32 -6.66
C ARG A 57 -17.11 11.90 -7.86
N ILE A 58 -15.84 12.29 -7.87
CA ILE A 58 -14.93 11.97 -8.97
C ILE A 58 -14.51 10.50 -8.91
N LYS A 59 -14.29 9.95 -7.71
CA LYS A 59 -13.99 8.52 -7.55
C LYS A 59 -15.14 7.66 -8.03
N GLU A 60 -16.38 8.05 -7.73
CA GLU A 60 -17.58 7.36 -8.23
C GLU A 60 -17.69 7.45 -9.75
N ARG A 61 -17.50 8.64 -10.32
CA ARG A 61 -17.52 8.81 -11.78
C ARG A 61 -16.48 7.94 -12.49
N ILE A 62 -15.26 7.87 -11.95
CA ILE A 62 -14.20 6.98 -12.47
C ILE A 62 -14.63 5.51 -12.39
N LYS A 63 -15.31 5.10 -11.32
CA LYS A 63 -15.80 3.72 -11.16
C LYS A 63 -16.89 3.40 -12.18
N GLU A 64 -17.83 4.31 -12.40
CA GLU A 64 -18.89 4.16 -13.40
C GLU A 64 -18.30 4.01 -14.80
N LEU A 65 -17.46 4.96 -15.23
CA LEU A 65 -16.81 4.92 -16.55
C LEU A 65 -15.98 3.64 -16.76
N ARG A 66 -15.28 3.18 -15.71
CA ARG A 66 -14.49 1.94 -15.77
C ARG A 66 -15.37 0.69 -15.91
N ARG A 67 -16.57 0.68 -15.34
CA ARG A 67 -17.53 -0.43 -15.46
C ARG A 67 -18.28 -0.41 -16.78
N GLU A 68 -18.62 0.77 -17.27
CA GLU A 68 -19.37 0.93 -18.52
C GLU A 68 -18.50 0.66 -19.75
N LYS A 69 -17.31 1.25 -19.81
CA LYS A 69 -16.46 1.22 -21.02
C LYS A 69 -15.31 0.21 -20.95
N GLU A 70 -14.94 -0.24 -19.75
CA GLU A 70 -13.77 -1.11 -19.50
C GLU A 70 -12.42 -0.54 -20.03
N GLU A 71 -12.35 0.77 -20.27
CA GLU A 71 -11.23 1.42 -20.94
C GLU A 71 -10.05 1.77 -20.02
N CYS A 72 -8.86 1.91 -20.60
CA CYS A 72 -7.65 2.21 -19.86
C CYS A 72 -7.70 3.60 -19.21
N ALA A 73 -6.88 3.80 -18.17
CA ALA A 73 -6.87 5.04 -17.38
C ALA A 73 -6.59 6.33 -18.20
N LEU A 74 -5.98 6.21 -19.38
CA LEU A 74 -5.76 7.36 -20.27
C LEU A 74 -7.05 7.77 -20.98
N LYS A 75 -7.87 6.82 -21.43
CA LYS A 75 -9.14 7.13 -22.08
C LYS A 75 -10.17 7.68 -21.10
N ILE A 76 -10.26 7.09 -19.91
CA ILE A 76 -11.09 7.62 -18.82
C ILE A 76 -10.65 9.05 -18.45
N LYS A 77 -9.34 9.37 -18.54
CA LYS A 77 -8.87 10.75 -18.36
C LYS A 77 -9.45 11.67 -19.43
N TRP A 78 -9.45 11.28 -20.71
CA TRP A 78 -10.02 12.08 -21.78
C TRP A 78 -11.52 12.27 -21.63
N ASP A 79 -12.26 11.24 -21.25
CA ASP A 79 -13.69 11.34 -20.95
C ASP A 79 -13.95 12.35 -19.82
N LEU A 80 -13.16 12.27 -18.75
CA LEU A 80 -13.26 13.23 -17.64
C LEU A 80 -12.86 14.65 -18.05
N GLU A 81 -11.88 14.80 -18.95
CA GLU A 81 -11.49 16.11 -19.49
C GLU A 81 -12.60 16.74 -20.34
N ASP A 82 -13.35 15.93 -21.10
CA ASP A 82 -14.55 16.36 -21.85
C ASP A 82 -15.67 16.82 -20.89
N GLU A 83 -15.84 16.14 -19.76
CA GLU A 83 -16.74 16.54 -18.66
C GLU A 83 -16.22 17.77 -17.86
N GLY A 84 -15.05 18.32 -18.21
CA GLY A 84 -14.43 19.49 -17.55
C GLY A 84 -13.63 19.16 -16.28
N ILE A 85 -13.43 17.88 -15.97
CA ILE A 85 -12.71 17.39 -14.79
C ILE A 85 -11.25 17.12 -15.15
N LYS A 86 -10.36 18.06 -14.82
CA LYS A 86 -8.91 17.89 -15.05
C LYS A 86 -8.26 17.06 -13.95
N ILE A 87 -7.93 15.81 -14.27
CA ILE A 87 -7.22 14.90 -13.36
C ILE A 87 -6.01 14.28 -14.06
N HIS A 88 -4.94 14.09 -13.30
CA HIS A 88 -3.76 13.41 -13.79
C HIS A 88 -4.03 11.90 -13.97
N LYS A 89 -3.57 11.32 -15.08
CA LYS A 89 -3.71 9.87 -15.40
C LYS A 89 -3.34 8.95 -14.23
N ASN A 90 -2.26 9.25 -13.51
CA ASN A 90 -1.84 8.42 -12.37
C ASN A 90 -2.83 8.42 -11.23
N THR A 91 -3.58 9.50 -11.01
CA THR A 91 -4.62 9.56 -9.98
C THR A 91 -5.78 8.64 -10.36
N VAL A 92 -6.21 8.67 -11.63
CA VAL A 92 -7.21 7.72 -12.16
C VAL A 92 -6.72 6.28 -12.01
N HIS A 93 -5.48 5.99 -12.40
CA HIS A 93 -4.91 4.65 -12.26
C HIS A 93 -4.81 4.18 -10.79
N LYS A 94 -4.40 5.06 -9.87
CA LYS A 94 -4.37 4.75 -8.43
C LYS A 94 -5.76 4.44 -7.89
N ILE A 95 -6.79 5.16 -8.32
CA ILE A 95 -8.19 4.92 -7.91
C ILE A 95 -8.67 3.56 -8.45
N ILE A 96 -8.47 3.29 -9.74
CA ILE A 96 -8.82 2.00 -10.36
C ILE A 96 -8.09 0.84 -9.65
N LYS A 97 -6.81 1.04 -9.30
CA LYS A 97 -6.01 0.06 -8.56
C LYS A 97 -6.51 -0.18 -7.15
N ALA A 98 -6.88 0.87 -6.43
CA ALA A 98 -7.42 0.76 -5.08
C ALA A 98 -8.76 0.00 -5.05
N GLU A 99 -9.58 0.18 -6.09
CA GLU A 99 -10.87 -0.50 -6.26
C GLU A 99 -10.75 -1.93 -6.84
N GLY A 100 -9.54 -2.37 -7.21
CA GLY A 100 -9.33 -3.72 -7.75
C GLY A 100 -9.85 -3.96 -9.17
N LEU A 101 -10.22 -2.90 -9.90
CA LEU A 101 -10.78 -2.96 -11.27
C LEU A 101 -9.68 -3.07 -12.36
N ILE A 102 -8.50 -3.58 -12.00
CA ILE A 102 -7.40 -3.79 -12.93
C ILE A 102 -7.62 -5.10 -13.67
N ARG A 103 -7.21 -5.11 -14.95
CA ARG A 103 -7.17 -6.34 -15.75
C ARG A 103 -6.31 -7.40 -15.05
N LYS A 104 -6.90 -8.55 -14.73
CA LYS A 104 -6.15 -9.69 -14.22
C LYS A 104 -5.37 -10.31 -15.37
N TYR A 105 -4.05 -10.40 -15.24
CA TYR A 105 -3.23 -11.16 -16.18
C TYR A 105 -3.38 -12.65 -15.89
N ARG A 106 -3.35 -13.48 -16.94
CA ARG A 106 -3.37 -14.94 -16.80
C ARG A 106 -2.05 -15.39 -16.19
N THR A 107 -2.10 -15.98 -14.99
CA THR A 107 -0.95 -16.66 -14.40
C THR A 107 -0.71 -17.94 -15.20
N ARG A 108 0.52 -18.18 -15.66
CA ARG A 108 0.91 -19.49 -16.21
C ARG A 108 1.07 -20.43 -15.02
N GLU A 109 0.21 -21.45 -14.95
CA GLU A 109 0.46 -22.58 -14.05
C GLU A 109 1.70 -23.32 -14.56
N SER A 110 2.65 -23.58 -13.65
CA SER A 110 3.92 -24.26 -13.91
C SER A 110 3.86 -25.66 -13.33
#